data_AF-A0A9P0KRM8-F1
#
_entry.id   AF-A0A9P0KRM8-F1
#
_cell.length_a   1.000
_cell.length_b   1.000
_cell.length_c   1.000
_cell.angle_alpha   90.00
_cell.angle_beta   90.00
_cell.angle_gamma   90.00
#
_symmetry.space_group_name_H-M   'P 1'
#
loop_
_entity.id
_entity.type
_entity.pdbx_description
1 polymer ?
#
loop_
_entity_poly.entity_id
_entity_poly.type
_entity_poly.pdbx_seq_one_letter_code
_entity_poly.pdbx_strand_id
1 'polypeptide(L)'
;MAPKKLGRGRVLHSQSCEIVNNIIKFMKKEAEEGISIPLTNYRDRVLAATGVSKNTYQRICKESKKKDLQGPSTSFQSPKKRKNMKKWKLDSFTPHQIKNKRSSIEVYYQKTSLN
;
A
#
# COMPACT_ATOMS: atom_id res chain seq x y z
N MET A 1 -7.53 8.98 20.53
CA MET A 1 -6.64 8.14 21.36
C MET A 1 -5.20 8.35 20.92
N ALA A 2 -4.28 8.65 21.83
CA ALA A 2 -2.87 8.83 21.50
C ALA A 2 -2.19 7.49 21.14
N PRO A 3 -1.25 7.46 20.18
CA PRO A 3 -0.56 6.24 19.80
C PRO A 3 0.37 5.72 20.92
N LYS A 4 0.26 4.43 21.25
CA LYS A 4 1.14 3.77 22.22
C LYS A 4 2.50 3.51 21.57
N LYS A 5 3.57 4.11 22.14
CA LYS A 5 4.95 3.92 21.69
C LYS A 5 5.50 2.60 22.25
N LEU A 6 5.98 1.72 21.39
CA LEU A 6 7.00 0.73 21.76
C LEU A 6 8.35 1.47 21.80
N GLY A 7 9.30 1.02 22.61
CA GLY A 7 10.60 1.68 22.83
C GLY A 7 11.31 2.23 21.58
N ARG A 8 12.28 3.15 21.78
CA ARG A 8 12.92 3.96 20.71
C ARG A 8 11.92 4.66 19.77
N GLY A 9 10.73 5.01 20.27
CA GLY A 9 9.79 5.89 19.57
C GLY A 9 8.97 5.25 18.45
N ARG A 10 8.97 3.92 18.29
CA ARG A 10 8.14 3.27 17.26
C ARG A 10 6.69 3.17 17.73
N VAL A 11 5.77 3.72 16.94
CA VAL A 11 4.33 3.67 17.21
C VAL A 11 3.78 2.34 16.70
N LEU A 12 3.03 1.62 17.54
CA LEU A 12 2.24 0.49 17.08
C LEU A 12 1.06 0.98 16.22
N HIS A 13 0.87 0.34 15.08
CA HIS A 13 -0.30 0.58 14.26
C HIS A 13 -1.56 0.04 14.94
N SER A 14 -2.68 0.75 14.80
CA SER A 14 -3.98 0.39 15.43
C SER A 14 -4.39 -1.05 15.12
N GLN A 15 -4.27 -1.45 13.85
CA GLN A 15 -4.57 -2.81 13.39
C GLN A 15 -3.74 -3.90 14.11
N SER A 16 -2.46 -3.63 14.39
CA SER A 16 -1.62 -4.57 15.12
C SER A 16 -2.07 -4.70 16.57
N CYS A 17 -2.45 -3.59 17.20
CA CYS A 17 -3.02 -3.61 18.54
C CYS A 17 -4.33 -4.39 18.60
N GLU A 18 -5.18 -4.26 17.58
CA GLU A 18 -6.44 -5.00 17.48
C GLU A 18 -6.21 -6.52 17.41
N ILE A 19 -5.30 -6.97 16.56
CA ILE A 19 -4.94 -8.39 16.44
C ILE A 19 -4.45 -8.93 17.79
N VAL A 20 -3.54 -8.20 18.47
CA VAL A 20 -3.03 -8.62 19.78
C VAL A 20 -4.15 -8.68 20.83
N ASN A 21 -5.06 -7.71 20.83
CA ASN A 21 -6.19 -7.69 21.74
C ASN A 21 -7.13 -8.89 21.52
N ASN A 22 -7.37 -9.28 20.25
CA ASN A 22 -8.18 -10.45 19.92
C ASN A 22 -7.54 -11.74 20.45
N ILE A 23 -6.22 -11.88 20.31
CA ILE A 23 -5.48 -13.03 20.84
C ILE A 23 -5.61 -13.09 22.36
N ILE A 24 -5.43 -11.96 23.05
CA ILE A 24 -5.57 -11.90 24.52
C ILE A 24 -6.98 -12.34 24.95
N LYS A 25 -8.02 -11.85 24.26
CA LYS A 25 -9.41 -12.26 24.54
C LYS A 25 -9.62 -13.75 24.32
N PHE A 26 -9.11 -14.28 23.21
CA PHE A 26 -9.21 -15.70 22.89
C PHE A 26 -8.54 -16.58 23.95
N MET A 27 -7.32 -16.22 24.37
CA MET A 27 -6.58 -16.98 25.38
C MET A 27 -7.21 -16.91 26.77
N LYS A 28 -7.78 -15.75 27.16
CA LYS A 28 -8.55 -15.64 28.41
C LYS A 28 -9.79 -16.53 28.38
N LYS A 29 -10.52 -16.51 27.26
CA LYS A 29 -11.69 -17.36 27.07
C LYS A 29 -11.34 -18.85 27.16
N GLU A 30 -10.25 -19.28 26.51
CA GLU A 30 -9.78 -20.67 26.62
C GLU A 30 -9.33 -21.05 28.03
N ALA A 31 -8.82 -20.10 28.82
CA ALA A 31 -8.45 -20.35 30.21
C ALA A 31 -9.67 -20.53 31.14
N GLU A 32 -10.77 -19.83 30.85
CA GLU A 32 -12.01 -19.88 31.64
C GLU A 32 -12.92 -21.05 31.23
N GLU A 33 -13.13 -21.24 29.93
CA GLU A 33 -14.08 -22.23 29.37
C GLU A 33 -13.40 -23.54 28.97
N GLY A 34 -12.06 -23.58 28.94
CA GLY A 34 -11.28 -24.69 28.41
C GLY A 34 -11.06 -24.61 26.89
N ILE A 35 -10.38 -25.64 26.36
CA ILE A 35 -9.99 -25.69 24.95
C ILE A 35 -11.20 -26.02 24.07
N SER A 36 -11.80 -24.99 23.45
CA SER A 36 -12.94 -25.15 22.54
C SER A 36 -12.53 -25.75 21.18
N ILE A 37 -11.38 -25.34 20.65
CA ILE A 37 -10.85 -25.84 19.37
C ILE A 37 -9.66 -26.75 19.66
N PRO A 38 -9.66 -28.02 19.19
CA PRO A 38 -8.56 -28.95 19.44
C PRO A 38 -7.18 -28.41 19.04
N LEU A 39 -6.16 -28.72 19.83
CA LEU A 39 -4.76 -28.34 19.59
C LEU A 39 -4.24 -28.81 18.22
N THR A 40 -4.75 -29.93 17.72
CA THR A 40 -4.41 -30.49 16.40
C THR A 40 -4.83 -29.56 15.25
N ASN A 41 -5.93 -28.81 15.42
CA ASN A 41 -6.49 -27.91 14.41
C ASN A 41 -5.92 -26.49 14.56
N TYR A 42 -4.59 -26.36 14.55
CA TYR A 42 -3.89 -25.10 14.78
C TYR A 42 -4.33 -23.97 13.83
N ARG A 43 -4.73 -24.29 12.59
CA ARG A 43 -5.14 -23.29 11.58
C ARG A 43 -6.39 -22.53 12.03
N ASP A 44 -7.40 -23.28 12.47
CA ASP A 44 -8.67 -22.70 12.89
C ASP A 44 -8.52 -21.93 14.20
N ARG A 45 -7.62 -22.38 15.08
CA ARG A 45 -7.22 -21.63 16.29
C ARG A 45 -6.58 -20.29 15.95
N VAL A 46 -5.64 -20.27 14.99
CA VAL A 46 -4.99 -19.02 14.56
C VAL A 46 -6.03 -18.06 13.97
N LEU A 47 -6.94 -18.56 13.13
CA LEU A 47 -8.00 -17.73 12.55
C LEU A 47 -8.94 -17.15 13.62
N ALA A 48 -9.36 -17.98 14.59
CA ALA A 48 -10.21 -17.55 15.69
C ALA A 48 -9.50 -16.54 16.61
N ALA A 49 -8.23 -16.78 16.96
CA ALA A 49 -7.48 -15.93 17.87
C ALA A 49 -7.11 -14.58 17.25
N THR A 50 -6.72 -14.57 15.98
CA THR A 50 -6.28 -13.33 15.31
C THR A 50 -7.43 -12.54 14.70
N GLY A 51 -8.56 -13.19 14.40
CA GLY A 51 -9.71 -12.59 13.72
C GLY A 51 -9.48 -12.28 12.24
N VAL A 52 -8.44 -12.85 11.62
CA VAL A 52 -8.14 -12.62 10.20
C VAL A 52 -8.92 -13.58 9.30
N SER A 53 -9.20 -13.14 8.07
CA SER A 53 -9.84 -14.00 7.08
C SER A 53 -8.92 -15.15 6.65
N LYS A 54 -9.50 -16.29 6.24
CA LYS A 54 -8.77 -17.43 5.67
C LYS A 54 -7.91 -17.03 4.48
N ASN A 55 -8.40 -16.13 3.63
CA ASN A 55 -7.66 -15.62 2.47
C ASN A 55 -6.44 -14.81 2.91
N THR A 56 -6.58 -13.96 3.94
CA THR A 56 -5.47 -13.20 4.51
C THR A 56 -4.42 -14.14 5.09
N TYR A 57 -4.84 -15.15 5.88
CA TYR A 57 -3.95 -16.17 6.42
C TYR A 57 -3.15 -16.89 5.32
N GLN A 58 -3.83 -17.35 4.26
CA GLN A 58 -3.16 -18.01 3.14
C GLN A 58 -2.13 -17.11 2.43
N ARG A 59 -2.43 -15.82 2.29
CA ARG A 59 -1.49 -14.84 1.71
C ARG A 59 -0.27 -14.67 2.61
N ILE A 60 -0.47 -14.52 3.92
CA ILE A 60 0.64 -14.43 4.89
C ILE A 60 1.52 -15.67 4.82
N CYS A 61 0.96 -16.88 4.82
CA CYS A 61 1.74 -18.12 4.70
C CYS A 61 2.50 -18.23 3.37
N LYS A 62 1.93 -17.72 2.27
CA LYS A 62 2.64 -17.69 0.98
C LYS A 62 3.80 -16.70 1.02
N GLU A 63 3.60 -15.54 1.64
CA GLU A 63 4.64 -14.51 1.77
C GLU A 63 5.76 -14.95 2.72
N SER A 64 5.43 -15.59 3.84
CA SER A 64 6.44 -16.11 4.78
C SER A 64 7.36 -17.12 4.08
N LYS A 65 6.78 -18.11 3.38
CA LYS A 65 7.55 -19.10 2.60
C LYS A 65 8.47 -18.46 1.56
N LYS A 66 8.02 -17.39 0.89
CA LYS A 66 8.86 -16.66 -0.07
C LYS A 66 10.06 -16.01 0.62
N LYS A 67 9.88 -15.41 1.79
CA LYS A 67 10.98 -14.81 2.56
C LYS A 67 11.98 -15.85 3.04
N ASP A 68 11.50 -17.00 3.50
CA ASP A 68 12.36 -18.09 3.97
C ASP A 68 13.27 -18.62 2.85
N LEU A 69 12.75 -18.70 1.61
CA LEU A 69 13.49 -19.15 0.43
C LEU A 69 14.46 -18.10 -0.13
N GLN A 70 14.17 -16.81 0.04
CA GLN A 70 14.86 -15.72 -0.67
C GLN A 70 15.88 -14.99 0.23
N GLY A 71 16.00 -15.37 1.50
CA GLY A 71 16.84 -14.69 2.49
C GLY A 71 16.34 -13.28 2.83
N PRO A 72 16.98 -12.58 3.79
CA PRO A 72 16.66 -11.19 4.08
C PRO A 72 16.97 -10.32 2.87
N SER A 73 15.93 -9.94 2.13
CA SER A 73 16.06 -9.00 1.01
C SER A 73 16.39 -7.61 1.57
N THR A 74 17.60 -7.11 1.25
CA THR A 74 18.06 -5.75 1.58
C THR A 74 17.55 -4.68 0.61
N SER A 75 16.80 -5.09 -0.42
CA SER A 75 16.36 -4.25 -1.52
C SER A 75 14.88 -3.87 -1.37
N PHE A 76 14.61 -2.60 -1.03
CA PHE A 76 13.26 -2.06 -1.06
C PHE A 76 12.85 -1.72 -2.50
N GLN A 77 11.94 -2.48 -3.09
CA GLN A 77 11.28 -2.06 -4.32
C GLN A 77 10.20 -1.03 -4.02
N SER A 78 10.38 0.19 -4.53
CA SER A 78 9.35 1.22 -4.48
C SER A 78 8.11 0.78 -5.27
N PRO A 79 6.88 1.04 -4.78
CA PRO A 79 5.66 0.73 -5.53
C PRO A 79 5.71 1.33 -6.93
N LYS A 80 5.64 0.49 -7.97
CA LYS A 80 5.62 0.96 -9.35
C LYS A 80 4.37 1.82 -9.57
N LYS A 81 4.57 3.12 -9.76
CA LYS A 81 3.50 4.07 -10.10
C LYS A 81 2.89 3.63 -11.44
N ARG A 82 1.70 3.04 -11.42
CA ARG A 82 0.96 2.73 -12.66
C ARG A 82 0.66 4.08 -13.31
N LYS A 83 1.27 4.37 -14.46
CA LYS A 83 0.88 5.54 -15.26
C LYS A 83 -0.55 5.27 -15.73
N ASN A 84 -1.52 5.98 -15.17
CA ASN A 84 -2.84 6.08 -15.76
C ASN A 84 -2.69 6.83 -17.09
N MET A 85 -2.36 6.11 -18.16
CA MET A 85 -2.46 6.67 -19.51
C MET A 85 -3.94 6.89 -19.77
N LYS A 86 -4.40 8.13 -19.58
CA LYS A 86 -5.67 8.56 -20.17
C LYS A 86 -5.53 8.31 -21.67
N LYS A 87 -6.37 7.45 -22.24
CA LYS A 87 -6.54 7.41 -23.70
C LYS A 87 -7.25 8.71 -24.06
N TRP A 88 -6.52 9.68 -24.55
CA TRP A 88 -7.12 10.83 -25.21
C TRP A 88 -7.78 10.27 -26.47
N LYS A 89 -9.11 10.28 -26.53
CA LYS A 89 -9.79 10.16 -27.82
C LYS A 89 -9.41 11.41 -28.59
N LEU A 90 -8.69 11.22 -29.68
CA LEU A 90 -8.35 12.26 -30.64
C LEU A 90 -9.63 12.55 -31.45
N ASP A 91 -10.63 13.13 -30.81
CA ASP A 91 -11.84 13.56 -31.50
C ASP A 91 -11.48 14.83 -32.28
N SER A 92 -11.34 14.66 -33.60
CA SER A 92 -11.26 15.69 -34.64
C SER A 92 -10.32 16.87 -34.33
N PHE A 93 -9.05 16.73 -34.71
CA PHE A 93 -8.21 17.90 -34.99
C PHE A 93 -8.88 18.70 -36.11
N THR A 94 -9.53 19.81 -35.78
CA THR A 94 -9.94 20.80 -36.77
C THR A 94 -8.68 21.56 -37.20
N PRO A 95 -8.32 21.61 -38.50
CA PRO A 95 -7.07 22.24 -38.97
C PRO A 95 -6.96 23.75 -38.70
N HIS A 96 -8.02 24.39 -38.21
CA HIS A 96 -8.16 25.85 -38.18
C HIS A 96 -7.68 26.51 -36.87
N GLN A 97 -7.19 25.75 -35.89
CA GLN A 97 -6.69 26.31 -34.63
C GLN A 97 -5.16 26.49 -34.54
N ILE A 98 -4.42 26.20 -35.61
CA ILE A 98 -3.00 26.58 -35.71
C ILE A 98 -2.93 28.04 -36.22
N LYS A 99 -3.37 28.99 -35.40
CA LYS A 99 -3.08 30.42 -35.60
C LYS A 99 -1.97 30.83 -34.63
N ASN A 100 -0.75 30.81 -35.18
CA ASN A 100 0.36 31.71 -34.88
C ASN A 100 0.71 31.99 -33.40
N LYS A 101 1.56 31.12 -32.84
CA LYS A 101 2.48 31.45 -31.72
C LYS A 101 3.92 31.66 -32.21
N ARG A 102 4.10 32.18 -33.43
CA ARG A 102 5.43 32.45 -34.02
C ARG A 102 5.72 33.93 -34.36
N SER A 103 4.80 34.88 -34.15
CA SER A 103 5.06 36.29 -34.50
C SER A 103 5.71 37.14 -33.40
N SER A 104 5.99 36.62 -32.20
CA SER A 104 6.49 37.48 -31.11
C SER A 104 8.02 37.63 -31.07
N ILE A 105 8.79 36.85 -31.84
CA ILE A 105 10.27 36.92 -31.83
C ILE A 105 10.80 37.83 -32.96
N GLU A 106 10.14 37.89 -34.12
CA GLU A 106 10.60 38.71 -35.25
C GLU A 106 10.34 40.22 -35.08
N VAL A 107 9.37 40.63 -34.27
CA VAL A 107 9.07 42.06 -34.03
C VAL A 107 10.15 42.75 -33.18
N TYR A 108 10.97 41.99 -32.45
CA TYR A 108 11.96 42.58 -31.54
C TYR A 108 13.26 43.02 -32.22
N TYR A 109 13.60 42.47 -33.40
CA TYR A 109 14.88 42.74 -34.07
C TYR A 109 14.84 43.79 -35.18
N GLN A 110 13.66 44.17 -35.69
CA GLN A 110 13.56 45.25 -36.68
C GLN A 110 13.45 46.66 -36.06
N LYS A 111 13.16 46.76 -34.74
CA LYS A 111 12.98 48.05 -34.07
C LYS A 111 14.27 48.64 -33.48
N THR A 112 15.38 47.90 -33.52
CA THR A 112 16.66 48.28 -32.89
C THR A 112 17.77 48.60 -33.88
N SER A 113 17.49 48.63 -35.19
CA SER A 113 18.49 48.83 -36.26
C SER A 113 18.27 50.10 -37.09
N LEU A 114 17.44 51.03 -36.62
CA LEU A 114 17.32 52.39 -37.16
C LEU A 114 17.45 53.40 -36.01
N ASN A 115 18.69 53.75 -35.69
CA ASN A 115 19.13 55.04 -35.17
C ASN A 115 20.60 55.22 -35.56
#